data_AF-A0A6I2GW75-F1
#
_entry.id   AF-A0A6I2GW75-F1
#
_cell.length_a   1.000
_cell.length_b   1.000
_cell.length_c   1.000
_cell.angle_alpha   90.00
_cell.angle_beta   90.00
_cell.angle_gamma   90.00
#
_symmetry.space_group_name_H-M   'P 1'
#
loop_
_entity.id
_entity.type
_entity.pdbx_description
1 polymer ?
#
loop_
_entity_poly.entity_id
_entity_poly.type
_entity_poly.pdbx_seq_one_letter_code
_entity_poly.pdbx_strand_id
1 'polypeptide(L)'
;MSLGVHFALQPAQLQALRAAEGEDEVMGRVRELEETWDEASLYESHKAWDPLQRMLSDGGVLELAMLGGRRLLPGGRGYSVVLVLPDDVRSVAAGLQALTPEWFAQRFRDLAATGYVSAGDDVEGRWLWSHLCGLRDFFTRAAENHRAVLFTVDA
;
A
#
# COMPACT_ATOMS: atom_id res chain seq x y z
N MET A 1 6.75 5.41 14.82
CA MET A 1 7.12 4.35 13.86
C MET A 1 5.83 3.97 13.17
N SER A 2 5.73 4.37 11.91
CA SER A 2 4.54 4.38 11.07
C SER A 2 4.07 2.99 10.66
N LEU A 3 2.77 2.70 10.74
CA LEU A 3 2.18 1.43 10.28
C LEU A 3 1.33 1.69 9.04
N GLY A 4 1.59 0.92 7.97
CA GLY A 4 0.85 1.03 6.72
C GLY A 4 -0.28 0.01 6.63
N VAL A 5 -1.47 0.44 6.25
CA VAL A 5 -2.65 -0.42 6.07
C VAL A 5 -3.29 -0.17 4.71
N HIS A 6 -3.65 -1.23 4.00
CA HIS A 6 -4.41 -1.18 2.76
C HIS A 6 -5.84 -1.67 2.98
N PHE A 7 -6.83 -0.93 2.49
CA PHE A 7 -8.25 -1.29 2.52
C PHE A 7 -8.79 -1.45 1.10
N ALA A 8 -9.37 -2.60 0.79
CA ALA A 8 -10.07 -2.85 -0.46
C ALA A 8 -11.54 -2.39 -0.33
N LEU A 9 -11.82 -1.20 -0.85
CA LEU A 9 -13.08 -0.50 -0.65
C LEU A 9 -14.24 -1.17 -1.39
N GLN A 10 -15.36 -1.32 -0.69
CA GLN A 10 -16.66 -1.58 -1.31
C GLN A 10 -17.12 -0.36 -2.14
N PRO A 11 -18.01 -0.55 -3.14
CA PRO A 11 -18.49 0.55 -3.98
C PRO A 11 -19.09 1.72 -3.19
N ALA A 12 -19.87 1.44 -2.14
CA ALA A 12 -20.46 2.46 -1.28
C ALA A 12 -19.40 3.26 -0.49
N GLN A 13 -18.36 2.59 0.01
CA GLN A 13 -17.25 3.24 0.71
C GLN A 13 -16.46 4.16 -0.24
N LEU A 14 -16.17 3.70 -1.46
CA LEU A 14 -15.53 4.54 -2.48
C LEU A 14 -16.38 5.75 -2.86
N GLN A 15 -17.70 5.56 -2.99
CA GLN A 15 -18.61 6.66 -3.30
C GLN A 15 -18.65 7.69 -2.17
N ALA A 16 -18.76 7.24 -0.91
CA ALA A 16 -18.74 8.11 0.26
C ALA A 16 -17.41 8.89 0.36
N LEU A 17 -16.28 8.23 0.10
CA LEU A 17 -14.97 8.88 0.12
C LEU A 17 -14.79 9.90 -1.02
N ARG A 18 -15.41 9.67 -2.18
CA ARG A 18 -15.41 10.63 -3.30
C ARG A 18 -16.33 11.82 -3.06
N ALA A 19 -17.38 11.64 -2.28
CA ALA A 19 -18.33 12.69 -1.92
C ALA A 19 -17.88 13.52 -0.71
N ALA A 20 -16.86 13.06 0.03
CA ALA A 20 -16.32 13.76 1.17
C ALA A 20 -15.72 15.12 0.76
N GLU A 21 -16.16 16.18 1.44
CA GLU A 21 -15.69 17.54 1.22
C GLU A 21 -14.71 17.96 2.32
N GLY A 22 -13.44 18.07 1.95
CA GLY A 22 -12.38 18.50 2.87
C GLY A 22 -11.82 17.38 3.76
N GLU A 23 -10.81 17.75 4.56
CA GLU A 23 -9.99 16.81 5.33
C GLU A 23 -10.77 16.09 6.43
N ASP A 24 -11.65 16.81 7.14
CA ASP A 24 -12.35 16.26 8.30
C ASP A 24 -13.34 15.16 7.88
N GLU A 25 -14.03 15.33 6.75
CA GLU A 25 -14.92 14.31 6.22
C GLU A 25 -14.14 13.09 5.70
N VAL A 26 -13.03 13.30 4.98
CA VAL A 26 -12.14 12.22 4.55
C VAL A 26 -11.66 11.41 5.76
N MET A 27 -11.21 12.09 6.82
CA MET A 27 -10.77 11.43 8.05
C MET A 27 -11.90 10.74 8.81
N GLY A 28 -13.13 11.25 8.73
CA GLY A 28 -14.31 10.55 9.22
C GLY A 28 -14.49 9.20 8.53
N ARG A 29 -14.39 9.18 7.19
CA ARG A 29 -14.49 7.93 6.40
C ARG A 29 -13.36 6.95 6.67
N VAL A 30 -12.15 7.45 6.85
CA VAL A 30 -11.00 6.61 7.21
C VAL A 30 -11.23 5.96 8.57
N ARG A 31 -11.67 6.73 9.57
CA ARG A 31 -11.99 6.19 10.90
C ARG A 31 -13.09 5.13 10.85
N GLU A 32 -14.14 5.33 10.07
CA GLU A 32 -15.19 4.31 9.86
C GLU A 32 -14.61 2.98 9.34
N LEU A 33 -13.63 3.04 8.43
CA LEU A 33 -12.94 1.85 7.90
C LEU A 33 -12.06 1.17 8.97
N GLU A 34 -11.28 1.97 9.70
CA GLU A 34 -10.41 1.49 10.78
C GLU A 34 -11.20 0.91 11.96
N GLU A 35 -12.37 1.45 12.27
CA GLU A 35 -13.26 0.91 13.31
C GLU A 35 -13.95 -0.38 12.88
N THR A 36 -14.33 -0.48 11.60
CA THR A 36 -14.95 -1.70 11.05
C THR A 36 -13.95 -2.85 11.01
N TRP A 37 -12.70 -2.56 10.62
CA TRP A 37 -11.60 -3.50 10.57
C TRP A 37 -11.95 -4.86 9.93
N ASP A 38 -12.50 -4.81 8.72
CA ASP A 38 -12.83 -6.03 7.97
C ASP A 38 -11.56 -6.73 7.49
N GLU A 39 -11.07 -7.69 8.28
CA GLU A 39 -9.87 -8.49 8.01
C GLU A 39 -9.89 -9.17 6.63
N ALA A 40 -11.08 -9.48 6.09
CA ALA A 40 -11.20 -10.08 4.77
C ALA A 40 -10.92 -9.07 3.63
N SER A 41 -11.01 -7.78 3.92
CA SER A 41 -10.90 -6.67 2.98
C SER A 41 -9.73 -5.73 3.25
N LEU A 42 -8.80 -6.09 4.14
CA LEU A 42 -7.61 -5.30 4.44
C LEU A 42 -6.31 -6.10 4.34
N TYR A 43 -5.20 -5.37 4.25
CA TYR A 43 -3.86 -5.93 4.40
C TYR A 43 -2.96 -4.97 5.18
N GLU A 44 -2.40 -5.48 6.27
CA GLU A 44 -1.47 -4.74 7.11
C GLU A 44 -0.05 -4.93 6.59
N SER A 45 0.43 -3.96 5.83
CA SER A 45 1.84 -3.91 5.44
C SER A 45 2.76 -3.59 6.63
N HIS A 46 2.19 -3.16 7.77
CA HIS A 46 2.90 -2.77 8.99
C HIS A 46 4.11 -1.91 8.67
N LYS A 47 5.29 -2.17 9.24
CA LYS A 47 6.52 -1.41 8.98
C LYS A 47 7.14 -1.73 7.62
N ALA A 48 6.68 -2.76 6.92
CA ALA A 48 7.22 -3.14 5.63
C ALA A 48 6.85 -2.14 4.53
N TRP A 49 5.83 -1.29 4.75
CA TRP A 49 5.41 -0.27 3.78
C TRP A 49 6.57 0.62 3.32
N ASP A 50 7.45 1.05 4.23
CA ASP A 50 8.48 2.06 3.97
C ASP A 50 9.66 1.50 3.13
N PRO A 51 10.26 0.35 3.46
CA PRO A 51 11.22 -0.32 2.59
C PRO A 51 10.60 -0.80 1.28
N LEU A 52 9.39 -1.37 1.30
CA LEU A 52 8.75 -1.83 0.06
C LEU A 52 8.43 -0.66 -0.86
N GLN A 53 7.97 0.48 -0.34
CA GLN A 53 7.76 1.68 -1.15
C GLN A 53 9.05 2.12 -1.84
N ARG A 54 10.18 2.15 -1.13
CA ARG A 54 11.48 2.49 -1.74
C ARG A 54 11.89 1.51 -2.84
N MET A 55 11.62 0.22 -2.65
CA MET A 55 11.93 -0.81 -3.64
C MET A 55 11.02 -0.74 -4.88
N LEU A 56 9.78 -0.30 -4.71
CA LEU A 56 8.75 -0.19 -5.76
C LEU A 56 8.72 1.18 -6.46
N SER A 57 9.42 2.19 -5.91
CA SER A 57 9.45 3.55 -6.45
C SER A 57 10.50 3.73 -7.54
N ASP A 58 10.13 3.35 -8.77
CA ASP A 58 10.95 3.55 -9.97
C ASP A 58 10.25 4.33 -11.10
N GLY A 59 9.22 5.12 -10.76
CA GLY A 59 8.45 5.96 -11.67
C GLY A 59 7.34 5.22 -12.43
N GLY A 60 7.03 3.99 -12.03
CA GLY A 60 6.05 3.13 -12.68
C GLY A 60 4.76 2.91 -11.89
N VAL A 61 3.92 2.01 -12.40
CA VAL A 61 2.61 1.66 -11.81
C VAL A 61 2.73 1.11 -10.38
N LEU A 62 3.88 0.53 -10.02
CA LEU A 62 4.09 -0.06 -8.69
C LEU A 62 4.15 0.97 -7.58
N GLU A 63 4.46 2.24 -7.89
CA GLU A 63 4.38 3.34 -6.92
C GLU A 63 2.97 3.53 -6.37
N LEU A 64 1.96 3.24 -7.19
CA LEU A 64 0.56 3.35 -6.80
C LEU A 64 0.21 2.40 -5.65
N ALA A 65 0.97 1.32 -5.45
CA ALA A 65 0.70 0.36 -4.38
C ALA A 65 0.68 1.00 -2.98
N MET A 66 1.44 2.09 -2.79
CA MET A 66 1.46 2.85 -1.53
C MET A 66 1.24 4.36 -1.76
N LEU A 67 2.29 5.12 -2.10
CA LEU A 67 2.24 6.60 -2.06
C LEU A 67 2.06 7.28 -3.42
N GLY A 68 2.07 6.53 -4.52
CA GLY A 68 1.94 7.05 -5.88
C GLY A 68 0.50 7.33 -6.32
N GLY A 69 -0.51 6.88 -5.57
CA GLY A 69 -1.91 7.12 -5.88
C GLY A 69 -2.39 8.55 -5.60
N ARG A 70 -3.69 8.77 -5.70
CA ARG A 70 -4.32 10.07 -5.43
C ARG A 70 -4.34 10.35 -3.92
N ARG A 71 -3.56 11.32 -3.47
CA ARG A 71 -3.60 11.82 -2.08
C ARG A 71 -4.94 12.50 -1.78
N LEU A 72 -5.56 12.13 -0.67
CA LEU A 72 -6.83 12.70 -0.22
C LEU A 72 -6.68 13.74 0.90
N LEU A 73 -5.51 13.81 1.53
CA LEU A 73 -5.16 14.84 2.49
C LEU A 73 -4.00 15.69 1.97
N PRO A 74 -4.00 17.01 2.21
CA PRO A 74 -2.78 17.79 2.08
C PRO A 74 -1.79 17.32 3.15
N GLY A 75 -0.52 17.16 2.75
CA GLY A 75 0.52 16.72 3.68
C GLY A 75 0.65 17.66 4.88
N GLY A 76 1.23 17.16 5.99
CA GLY A 76 1.54 17.98 7.17
C GLY A 76 0.83 17.57 8.47
N ARG A 77 -0.11 16.62 8.43
CA ARG A 77 -0.79 16.09 9.64
C ARG A 77 -0.14 14.85 10.25
N GLY A 78 1.01 14.41 9.74
CA GLY A 78 1.58 13.14 10.17
C GLY A 78 0.67 11.95 9.80
N TYR A 79 -0.13 12.08 8.74
CA TYR A 79 -1.02 11.03 8.26
C TYR A 79 -1.19 11.14 6.74
N SER A 80 -1.05 10.03 6.03
CA SER A 80 -1.22 9.97 4.57
C SER A 80 -2.37 9.05 4.23
N VAL A 81 -3.25 9.54 3.34
CA VAL A 81 -4.38 8.78 2.79
C VAL A 81 -4.27 8.83 1.28
N VAL A 82 -4.06 7.67 0.66
CA VAL A 82 -3.77 7.55 -0.77
C VAL A 82 -4.75 6.57 -1.41
N LEU A 83 -5.46 7.04 -2.43
CA LEU A 83 -6.48 6.26 -3.15
C LEU A 83 -5.94 5.78 -4.51
N VAL A 84 -6.16 4.50 -4.79
CA VAL A 84 -5.92 3.84 -6.07
C VAL A 84 -7.26 3.39 -6.63
N LEU A 85 -7.59 3.79 -7.86
CA LEU A 85 -8.87 3.46 -8.48
C LEU A 85 -8.87 2.03 -9.06
N PRO A 86 -10.04 1.40 -9.29
CA PRO A 86 -10.12 -0.01 -9.67
C PRO A 86 -9.29 -0.39 -10.92
N ASP A 87 -9.23 0.47 -11.93
CA ASP A 87 -8.43 0.22 -13.14
C ASP A 87 -6.92 0.25 -12.86
N ASP A 88 -6.50 1.19 -12.00
CA ASP A 88 -5.12 1.26 -11.53
C ASP A 88 -4.79 0.08 -10.62
N VAL A 89 -5.71 -0.36 -9.75
CA VAL A 89 -5.55 -1.55 -8.88
C VAL A 89 -5.28 -2.79 -9.73
N ARG A 90 -5.98 -2.97 -10.85
CA ARG A 90 -5.72 -4.07 -11.80
C ARG A 90 -4.29 -4.00 -12.35
N SER A 91 -3.84 -2.80 -12.72
CA SER A 91 -2.51 -2.58 -13.28
C SER A 91 -1.41 -2.80 -12.23
N VAL A 92 -1.64 -2.37 -10.99
CA VAL A 92 -0.76 -2.65 -9.84
C VAL A 92 -0.69 -4.14 -9.55
N ALA A 93 -1.85 -4.83 -9.51
CA ALA A 93 -1.90 -6.28 -9.28
C ALA A 93 -1.08 -7.05 -10.32
N ALA A 94 -1.25 -6.71 -11.61
CA ALA A 94 -0.47 -7.31 -12.68
C ALA A 94 1.04 -7.03 -12.54
N GLY A 95 1.41 -5.79 -12.21
CA GLY A 95 2.80 -5.41 -11.97
C GLY A 95 3.42 -6.17 -10.80
N LEU A 96 2.70 -6.27 -9.67
CA LEU A 96 3.16 -6.97 -8.47
C LEU A 96 3.34 -8.47 -8.71
N GLN A 97 2.45 -9.10 -9.50
CA GLN A 97 2.57 -10.52 -9.87
C GLN A 97 3.77 -10.80 -10.79
N ALA A 98 4.20 -9.83 -11.60
CA ALA A 98 5.36 -9.98 -12.48
C ALA A 98 6.71 -9.94 -11.73
N LEU A 99 6.72 -9.51 -10.46
CA LEU A 99 7.94 -9.39 -9.67
C LEU A 99 8.48 -10.77 -9.27
N THR A 100 9.74 -11.06 -9.59
CA THR A 100 10.38 -12.34 -9.28
C THR A 100 11.18 -12.30 -7.97
N PRO A 101 11.54 -13.46 -7.39
CA PRO A 101 12.48 -13.51 -6.27
C PRO A 101 13.84 -12.86 -6.60
N GLU A 102 14.32 -12.99 -7.84
CA GLU A 102 15.58 -12.39 -8.29
C GLU A 102 15.49 -10.87 -8.35
N TRP A 103 14.37 -10.33 -8.85
CA TRP A 103 14.10 -8.89 -8.81
C TRP A 103 14.13 -8.38 -7.37
N PHE A 104 13.45 -9.08 -6.46
CA PHE A 104 13.41 -8.70 -5.05
C PHE A 104 14.80 -8.75 -4.41
N ALA A 105 15.55 -9.83 -4.63
CA ALA A 105 16.89 -9.98 -4.10
C ALA A 105 17.82 -8.87 -4.58
N GLN A 106 17.71 -8.44 -5.84
CA GLN A 106 18.47 -7.31 -6.36
C GLN A 106 18.06 -6.00 -5.67
N ARG A 107 16.76 -5.68 -5.64
CA ARG A 107 16.28 -4.44 -5.02
C ARG A 107 16.56 -4.36 -3.52
N PHE A 108 16.51 -5.49 -2.82
CA PHE A 108 16.87 -5.58 -1.41
C PHE A 108 18.36 -5.28 -1.20
N ARG A 109 19.26 -5.85 -2.04
CA ARG A 109 20.69 -5.52 -2.00
C ARG A 109 20.95 -4.04 -2.28
N ASP A 110 20.25 -3.46 -3.27
CA ASP A 110 20.39 -2.05 -3.61
C ASP A 110 19.96 -1.17 -2.43
N LEU A 111 18.83 -1.50 -1.78
CA LEU A 111 18.36 -0.81 -0.58
C LEU A 111 19.36 -0.97 0.58
N ALA A 112 19.91 -2.17 0.78
CA ALA A 112 20.89 -2.42 1.83
C ALA A 112 22.20 -1.65 1.61
N ALA A 113 22.62 -1.45 0.36
CA ALA A 113 23.78 -0.64 0.01
C ALA A 113 23.62 0.84 0.40
N THR A 114 22.39 1.33 0.56
CA THR A 114 22.11 2.68 1.09
C THR A 114 22.26 2.77 2.62
N GLY A 115 22.42 1.64 3.32
CA GLY A 115 22.39 1.57 4.78
C GLY A 115 20.99 1.65 5.40
N TYR A 116 19.94 1.63 4.59
CA TYR A 116 18.56 1.73 5.05
C TYR A 116 18.03 0.42 5.67
N VAL A 117 18.45 -0.73 5.14
CA VAL A 117 18.24 -2.08 5.72
C VAL A 117 19.58 -2.78 5.91
N SER A 118 19.62 -3.83 6.73
CA SER A 118 20.87 -4.55 7.00
C SER A 118 21.19 -5.56 5.90
N ALA A 119 22.34 -5.39 5.24
CA ALA A 119 22.77 -6.25 4.12
C ALA A 119 23.00 -7.72 4.46
N GLY A 120 23.20 -8.05 5.75
CA GLY A 120 23.45 -9.41 6.23
C GLY A 120 22.27 -10.05 6.96
N ASP A 121 21.11 -9.38 7.00
CA ASP A 121 19.95 -9.88 7.73
C ASP A 121 19.00 -10.67 6.82
N ASP A 122 19.25 -11.97 6.74
CA ASP A 122 18.35 -12.90 6.04
C ASP A 122 16.95 -12.95 6.67
N VAL A 123 16.78 -12.59 7.95
CA VAL A 123 15.47 -12.52 8.60
C VAL A 123 14.69 -11.31 8.07
N GLU A 124 15.33 -10.15 8.00
CA GLU A 124 14.73 -8.92 7.43
C GLU A 124 14.34 -9.14 5.97
N GLY A 125 15.22 -9.73 5.15
CA GLY A 125 14.94 -10.04 3.75
C GLY A 125 13.75 -10.99 3.58
N ARG A 126 13.69 -12.09 4.35
CA ARG A 126 12.55 -13.02 4.32
C ARG A 126 11.26 -12.37 4.80
N TRP A 127 11.34 -11.54 5.83
CA TRP A 127 10.19 -10.83 6.38
C TRP A 127 9.60 -9.83 5.37
N LEU A 128 10.44 -9.04 4.69
CA LEU A 128 10.02 -8.14 3.61
C LEU A 128 9.46 -8.89 2.40
N TRP A 129 10.09 -10.01 2.02
CA TRP A 129 9.57 -10.86 0.94
C TRP A 129 8.17 -11.38 1.27
N SER A 130 7.95 -11.86 2.51
CA SER A 130 6.63 -12.29 2.96
C SER A 130 5.59 -11.16 2.87
N HIS A 131 5.97 -9.92 3.18
CA HIS A 131 5.06 -8.78 3.05
C HIS A 131 4.77 -8.42 1.60
N LEU A 132 5.77 -8.52 0.72
CA LEU A 132 5.55 -8.34 -0.72
C LEU A 132 4.58 -9.40 -1.27
N CYS A 133 4.70 -10.66 -0.83
CA CYS A 133 3.76 -11.73 -1.20
C CYS A 133 2.34 -11.44 -0.69
N GLY A 134 2.18 -11.05 0.58
CA GLY A 134 0.86 -10.68 1.11
C GLY A 134 0.24 -9.49 0.37
N LEU A 135 1.05 -8.50 -0.01
CA LEU A 135 0.62 -7.37 -0.83
C LEU A 135 0.15 -7.80 -2.22
N ARG A 136 0.87 -8.73 -2.88
CA ARG A 136 0.46 -9.33 -4.17
C ARG A 136 -0.91 -9.99 -4.04
N ASP A 137 -1.09 -10.83 -3.03
CA ASP A 137 -2.33 -11.57 -2.81
C ASP A 137 -3.51 -10.63 -2.51
N PHE A 138 -3.25 -9.56 -1.75
CA PHE A 138 -4.22 -8.51 -1.48
C PHE A 138 -4.65 -7.77 -2.76
N PHE A 139 -3.69 -7.24 -3.54
CA PHE A 139 -4.01 -6.49 -4.77
C PHE A 139 -4.67 -7.37 -5.83
N THR A 140 -4.30 -8.66 -5.90
CA THR A 140 -4.94 -9.63 -6.80
C THR A 140 -6.42 -9.79 -6.45
N ARG A 141 -6.74 -10.06 -5.18
CA ARG A 141 -8.13 -10.15 -4.72
C ARG A 141 -8.90 -8.85 -4.92
N ALA A 142 -8.28 -7.70 -4.64
CA ALA A 142 -8.91 -6.40 -4.87
C ALA A 142 -9.25 -6.18 -6.36
N ALA A 143 -8.32 -6.53 -7.25
CA ALA A 143 -8.51 -6.42 -8.70
C ALA A 143 -9.60 -7.36 -9.23
N GLU A 144 -9.63 -8.62 -8.79
CA GLU A 144 -10.67 -9.60 -9.14
C GLU A 144 -12.06 -9.14 -8.74
N ASN A 145 -12.16 -8.46 -7.59
CA ASN A 145 -13.41 -7.91 -7.07
C ASN A 145 -13.70 -6.48 -7.55
N HIS A 146 -12.92 -5.94 -8.48
CA HIS A 146 -13.07 -4.58 -9.02
C HIS A 146 -13.10 -3.49 -7.92
N ARG A 147 -12.33 -3.67 -6.85
CA ARG A 147 -12.29 -2.75 -5.71
C ARG A 147 -11.22 -1.68 -5.90
N ALA A 148 -11.51 -0.48 -5.41
CA ALA A 148 -10.49 0.53 -5.19
C ALA A 148 -9.68 0.17 -3.94
N VAL A 149 -8.44 0.65 -3.84
CA VAL A 149 -7.60 0.45 -2.66
C VAL A 149 -7.31 1.81 -2.01
N LEU A 150 -7.52 1.90 -0.70
CA LEU A 150 -7.08 3.00 0.13
C LEU A 150 -5.86 2.56 0.92
N PHE A 151 -4.75 3.27 0.79
CA PHE A 151 -3.59 3.12 1.67
C PHE A 151 -3.60 4.21 2.73
N THR A 152 -3.42 3.83 3.98
CA THR A 152 -3.24 4.75 5.11
C THR A 152 -1.92 4.49 5.81
N VAL A 153 -1.31 5.56 6.32
CA VAL A 153 -0.11 5.48 7.15
C VAL A 153 0.02 6.71 8.04
N ASP A 154 0.22 6.48 9.33
CA ASP A 154 0.65 7.52 10.29
C ASP A 154 2.13 7.83 10.06
N ALA A 155 2.53 9.08 9.85
CA ALA A 155 3.93 9.51 9.74
C ALA A 155 4.46 10.08 11.07
#